data_AF-A0A142IKF9-F1
#
_entry.id   AF-A0A142IKF9-F1
#
_cell.length_a   1.000
_cell.length_b   1.000
_cell.length_c   1.000
_cell.angle_alpha   90.00
_cell.angle_beta   90.00
_cell.angle_gamma   90.00
#
_symmetry.space_group_name_H-M   'P 1'
#
loop_
_entity.id
_entity.type
_entity.pdbx_description
1 polymer ?
#
loop_
_entity_poly.entity_id
_entity_poly.type
_entity_poly.pdbx_seq_one_letter_code
_entity_poly.pdbx_strand_id
1 'polypeptide(L)'
;HNMPNDPNRNVDENANANNAVKNNNNEEPSDKHIKEYLTKIKNSISTEWSPCSVTCGNGIQVRIKPGSANKPKDELDYANDI
;
A
#
# COMPACT_ATOMS: atom_id res chain seq x y z
N HIS A 1 -36.77 -26.16 -48.06
CA HIS A 1 -36.87 -25.36 -46.83
C HIS A 1 -35.58 -24.57 -46.67
N ASN A 2 -35.56 -23.34 -47.18
CA ASN A 2 -34.47 -22.39 -46.97
C ASN A 2 -34.55 -21.87 -45.54
N MET A 3 -33.51 -22.08 -44.74
CA MET A 3 -33.26 -21.29 -43.54
C MET A 3 -32.11 -20.33 -43.85
N PRO A 4 -32.27 -19.02 -43.62
CA PRO A 4 -31.26 -18.03 -43.95
C PRO A 4 -30.10 -18.06 -42.95
N ASN A 5 -28.93 -17.78 -43.52
CA ASN A 5 -27.65 -17.50 -42.89
C ASN A 5 -27.84 -16.40 -41.83
N ASP A 6 -27.53 -16.67 -40.56
CA ASP A 6 -27.60 -15.68 -39.47
C ASP A 6 -26.24 -14.95 -39.40
N PRO A 7 -26.12 -13.70 -39.86
CA PRO A 7 -24.85 -13.02 -39.94
C PRO A 7 -24.76 -12.04 -38.77
N ASN A 8 -24.50 -12.54 -37.56
CA ASN A 8 -24.10 -11.63 -36.49
C ASN A 8 -23.13 -12.27 -35.50
N ARG A 9 -21.95 -12.59 -36.03
CA ARG A 9 -20.73 -12.75 -35.23
C ARG A 9 -19.97 -11.43 -35.27
N ASN A 10 -20.26 -10.55 -34.32
CA ASN A 10 -19.45 -9.38 -33.93
C ASN A 10 -19.42 -9.45 -32.38
N VAL A 11 -18.43 -10.11 -31.75
CA VAL A 11 -17.19 -9.49 -31.23
C VAL A 11 -17.25 -7.98 -31.32
N ASP A 12 -17.63 -7.33 -30.21
CA ASP A 12 -17.02 -6.11 -29.65
C ASP A 12 -17.53 -5.87 -28.20
N GLU A 13 -16.57 -5.94 -27.28
CA GLU A 13 -16.38 -5.25 -25.99
C GLU A 13 -17.51 -4.40 -25.38
N ASN A 14 -17.78 -4.64 -24.09
CA ASN A 14 -18.05 -3.65 -23.02
C ASN A 14 -19.10 -4.13 -22.00
N ALA A 15 -18.63 -4.83 -20.97
CA ALA A 15 -19.09 -4.60 -19.60
C ALA A 15 -17.98 -5.07 -18.66
N ASN A 16 -17.10 -4.12 -18.33
CA ASN A 16 -16.18 -4.20 -17.21
C ASN A 16 -16.98 -4.50 -15.92
N ALA A 17 -17.18 -5.77 -15.64
CA ALA A 17 -17.58 -6.26 -14.32
C ALA A 17 -16.40 -6.96 -13.66
N ASN A 18 -15.22 -6.30 -13.67
CA ASN A 18 -14.21 -6.60 -12.66
C ASN A 18 -14.64 -5.92 -11.34
N ASN A 19 -15.80 -6.32 -10.80
CA ASN A 19 -15.94 -6.34 -9.36
C ASN A 19 -15.20 -7.58 -8.86
N ALA A 20 -13.88 -7.57 -9.09
CA ALA A 20 -12.98 -8.30 -8.23
C ALA A 20 -13.22 -7.67 -6.87
N VAL A 21 -14.03 -8.35 -6.06
CA VAL A 21 -14.07 -8.17 -4.61
C VAL A 21 -12.62 -8.14 -4.20
N LYS A 22 -12.09 -6.93 -3.98
CA LYS A 22 -10.77 -6.74 -3.39
C LYS A 22 -10.90 -7.41 -2.04
N ASN A 23 -10.32 -8.59 -1.92
CA ASN A 23 -10.11 -9.24 -0.66
C ASN A 23 -9.07 -8.38 0.07
N ASN A 24 -9.58 -7.46 0.90
CA ASN A 24 -8.89 -6.27 1.44
C ASN A 24 -7.75 -6.56 2.44
N ASN A 25 -6.96 -7.60 2.24
CA ASN A 25 -5.87 -7.96 3.17
C ASN A 25 -4.48 -7.54 2.64
N ASN A 26 -4.41 -6.76 1.57
CA ASN A 26 -3.16 -6.28 0.95
C ASN A 26 -3.23 -4.80 0.56
N GLU A 27 -4.12 -4.00 1.17
CA GLU A 27 -4.08 -2.55 0.96
C GLU A 27 -2.78 -2.00 1.53
N GLU A 28 -2.00 -1.33 0.68
CA GLU A 28 -0.81 -0.64 1.15
C GLU A 28 -1.20 0.40 2.20
N PRO A 29 -0.45 0.48 3.31
CA PRO A 29 -0.68 1.47 4.34
C PRO A 29 -0.58 2.88 3.74
N SER A 30 -1.61 3.70 3.96
CA SER A 30 -1.58 5.09 3.50
C SER A 30 -0.39 5.87 4.11
N ASP A 31 0.18 6.81 3.37
CA ASP A 31 1.24 7.70 3.87
C ASP A 31 0.85 8.41 5.17
N LYS A 32 -0.44 8.74 5.33
CA LYS A 32 -0.95 9.35 6.56
C LYS A 32 -0.77 8.41 7.76
N HIS A 33 -1.12 7.14 7.62
CA HIS A 33 -0.95 6.14 8.68
C HIS A 33 0.53 5.96 9.04
N ILE A 34 1.42 5.97 8.04
CA ILE A 34 2.86 5.85 8.27
C ILE A 34 3.40 7.07 9.03
N LYS A 35 3.01 8.28 8.62
CA LYS A 35 3.40 9.54 9.31
C LYS A 35 2.89 9.61 10.75
N GLU A 36 1.67 9.18 11.00
CA GLU A 36 1.10 9.08 12.35
C GLU A 36 1.90 8.12 13.22
N TYR A 37 2.24 6.94 12.68
CA TYR A 37 3.04 5.96 13.40
C TYR A 37 4.46 6.47 13.68
N LEU A 38 5.12 7.09 12.70
CA LEU A 38 6.43 7.73 12.87
C LEU A 38 6.41 8.79 13.97
N THR A 39 5.36 9.59 14.03
CA THR A 39 5.18 10.60 15.09
C THR A 39 5.05 9.94 16.46
N LYS A 40 4.27 8.84 16.55
CA LYS A 40 4.09 8.09 17.80
C LYS A 40 5.39 7.48 18.33
N ILE A 41 6.25 6.98 17.44
CA ILE A 41 7.49 6.30 17.83
C ILE A 41 8.75 7.17 17.69
N LYS A 42 8.58 8.48 17.44
CA LYS A 42 9.68 9.41 17.13
C LYS A 42 10.86 9.33 18.10
N ASN A 43 10.60 9.15 19.39
CA ASN A 43 11.66 9.06 20.40
C ASN A 43 12.42 7.73 20.38
N SER A 44 11.78 6.64 19.95
CA SER A 44 12.33 5.28 19.94
C SER A 44 12.77 4.79 18.56
N ILE A 45 12.53 5.55 17.50
CA ILE A 45 12.95 5.15 16.15
C ILE A 45 14.48 5.18 16.00
N SER A 46 15.00 4.20 15.27
CA SER A 46 16.44 3.99 15.03
C SER A 46 16.64 3.32 13.68
N THR A 47 17.87 2.93 13.35
CA THR A 47 18.18 2.12 12.17
C THR A 47 17.65 0.69 12.24
N GLU A 48 17.19 0.24 13.41
CA GLU A 48 16.50 -1.03 13.60
C GLU A 48 15.00 -0.89 13.33
N TRP A 49 14.39 -2.00 12.90
CA TRP A 49 12.94 -2.07 12.66
C TRP A 49 12.16 -1.79 13.95
N SER A 50 11.17 -0.90 13.85
CA SER A 50 10.23 -0.66 14.93
C SER A 50 9.32 -1.87 15.20
N PRO A 51 8.65 -1.91 16.36
CA PRO A 51 7.54 -2.84 16.57
C PRO A 51 6.47 -2.70 15.49
N CYS A 52 5.60 -3.70 15.33
CA CYS A 52 4.46 -3.57 14.44
C CYS A 52 3.51 -2.46 14.94
N SER A 53 2.95 -1.65 14.04
CA SER A 53 2.00 -0.57 14.37
C SER A 53 0.71 -1.07 15.02
N VAL A 54 0.37 -2.34 14.81
CA VAL A 54 -0.82 -3.02 15.35
C VAL A 54 -0.45 -4.34 16.00
N THR A 55 -1.32 -4.82 16.89
CA THR A 55 -1.16 -6.13 17.55
C THR A 55 -1.82 -7.28 16.80
N CYS A 56 -2.71 -6.99 15.85
CA CYS A 56 -3.40 -7.96 15.00
C CYS A 56 -3.77 -7.33 13.65
N GLY A 57 -3.82 -8.15 12.59
CA GLY A 57 -4.05 -7.67 11.22
C GLY A 57 -2.80 -7.12 10.55
N ASN A 58 -2.99 -6.39 9.44
CA ASN A 58 -1.89 -5.81 8.67
C ASN A 58 -1.44 -4.50 9.30
N GLY A 59 -0.16 -4.41 9.63
CA GLY A 59 0.46 -3.21 10.15
C GLY A 59 1.72 -2.84 9.39
N ILE A 60 2.42 -1.84 9.91
CA ILE A 60 3.67 -1.35 9.37
C ILE A 60 4.79 -1.44 10.40
N GLN A 61 6.00 -1.57 9.88
CA GLN A 61 7.24 -1.37 10.62
C GLN A 61 8.06 -0.35 9.83
N VAL A 62 8.81 0.47 10.56
CA VAL A 62 9.61 1.56 9.98
C VAL A 62 10.96 1.59 10.68
N ARG A 63 11.98 2.10 9.99
CA ARG A 63 13.33 2.30 10.53
C ARG A 63 13.96 3.51 9.86
N ILE A 64 15.06 4.01 10.40
CA ILE A 64 15.87 5.03 9.72
C ILE A 64 16.76 4.34 8.69
N LYS A 65 16.86 4.87 7.48
CA LYS A 65 17.82 4.39 6.49
C LYS A 65 19.24 4.48 7.05
N PRO A 66 20.13 3.50 6.80
CA PRO A 66 21.50 3.53 7.32
C PRO A 66 22.27 4.82 6.98
N GLY A 67 22.04 5.39 5.80
CA GLY A 67 22.65 6.66 5.36
C GLY A 67 22.17 7.90 6.13
N SER A 68 21.04 7.80 6.84
CA SER A 68 20.41 8.87 7.61
C SER A 68 20.55 8.68 9.11
N ALA A 69 21.31 7.68 9.57
CA ALA A 69 21.48 7.34 10.98
C ALA A 69 22.02 8.48 11.86
N ASN A 70 22.81 9.39 11.27
CA ASN A 70 23.41 10.54 11.96
C ASN A 70 22.52 11.80 11.93
N LYS A 71 21.38 11.78 11.23
CA LYS A 71 20.48 12.92 11.17
C LYS A 71 19.71 13.06 12.49
N PRO A 72 19.45 14.29 12.96
CA PRO A 72 18.62 14.49 14.13
C PRO A 72 17.19 14.02 13.85
N LYS A 73 16.56 13.38 14.85
CA LYS A 73 15.22 12.78 14.73
C LYS A 73 14.13 13.78 14.34
N ASP A 74 14.33 15.05 14.66
CA ASP A 74 13.40 16.14 14.33
C ASP A 74 13.45 16.58 12.86
N GLU A 75 14.51 16.21 12.13
CA GLU A 75 14.74 16.58 10.73
C GLU A 75 14.65 15.39 9.76
N LEU A 76 14.23 14.22 10.24
CA LEU A 76 14.04 13.05 9.39
C LEU A 76 12.89 13.29 8.42
N ASP A 77 13.18 13.20 7.12
CA ASP A 77 12.16 13.23 6.09
C ASP A 77 11.62 11.81 5.83
N TYR A 78 10.30 11.64 5.86
CA TYR A 78 9.66 10.33 5.66
C TYR A 78 10.03 9.68 4.32
N ALA A 79 10.09 10.44 3.22
CA ALA A 79 10.36 9.85 1.91
C ALA A 79 11.85 9.48 1.74
N ASN A 80 12.74 10.29 2.30
CA ASN A 80 14.17 10.17 2.05
C ASN A 80 14.92 9.41 3.15
N ASP A 81 14.49 9.47 4.41
CA ASP A 81 15.26 9.04 5.57
C ASP A 81 14.70 7.82 6.31
N ILE A 82 13.47 7.39 6.00
CA ILE A 82 12.80 6.21 6.58
C ILE A 82 12.79 5.04 5.60
#